data_AF-A0A0F8Z2F1-F1
#
_entry.id   AF-A0A0F8Z2F1-F1
#
_cell.length_a   1.000
_cell.length_b   1.000
_cell.length_c   1.000
_cell.angle_alpha   90.00
_cell.angle_beta   90.00
_cell.angle_gamma   90.00
#
_symmetry.space_group_name_H-M   'P 1'
#
loop_
_entity.id
_entity.type
_entity.pdbx_description
1 polymer ?
#
loop_
_entity_poly.entity_id
_entity_poly.type
_entity_poly.pdbx_seq_one_letter_code
_entity_poly.pdbx_strand_id
1 'polypeptide(L)'
;NDATWGQIAHSLKARYFLIAKDYTGAYNESLLGINAASADLLARHGPNTGEKNLYYQFTVEQRDGYLGICNEPYLLKLLNGSAPRKLTTPGDAKRLAVYFDTANAGINTGDGGYFAIDASFPIVNFVETKLIQAEAAARIGQDATTPFNAVRTYLASTYDGAFPPSTATGDQLLPQILEEKYISLPGSLQVFHDARRTNNLIGIPVKGSRNTSIPQRFLYPQVEINANANFPGIVELFTPTKVNN
;
A
#
# COMPACT_ATOMS: atom_id res chain seq x y z
N ASN A 1 -0.86 -0.49 -22.25
CA ASN A 1 0.15 -0.18 -21.23
C ASN A 1 1.14 0.68 -21.94
N ASP A 2 1.15 1.96 -21.57
CA ASP A 2 1.92 2.99 -22.25
C ASP A 2 3.29 3.21 -21.58
N ALA A 3 3.61 2.40 -20.55
CA ALA A 3 4.89 2.47 -19.86
C ALA A 3 6.03 1.98 -20.74
N THR A 4 7.12 2.73 -20.73
CA THR A 4 8.42 2.18 -21.13
C THR A 4 8.99 1.34 -19.98
N TRP A 5 9.78 0.31 -20.30
CA TRP A 5 10.53 -0.45 -19.27
C TRP A 5 11.46 0.45 -18.45
N GLY A 6 11.94 1.55 -19.02
CA GLY A 6 12.70 2.57 -18.29
C GLY A 6 11.90 3.21 -17.15
N GLN A 7 10.67 3.66 -17.44
CA GLN A 7 9.79 4.23 -16.41
C GLN A 7 9.46 3.21 -15.31
N ILE A 8 9.20 1.96 -15.68
CA ILE A 8 8.99 0.88 -14.70
C ILE A 8 10.23 0.70 -13.82
N ALA A 9 11.42 0.62 -14.41
CA ALA A 9 12.66 0.45 -13.68
C ALA A 9 12.92 1.62 -12.71
N HIS A 10 12.69 2.86 -13.16
CA HIS A 10 12.81 4.06 -12.32
C HIS A 10 11.81 4.05 -11.15
N SER A 11 10.55 3.68 -11.38
CA SER A 11 9.57 3.52 -10.29
C SER A 11 9.96 2.46 -9.27
N LEU A 12 10.51 1.32 -9.72
CA LEU A 12 11.00 0.26 -8.82
C LEU A 12 12.25 0.71 -8.04
N LYS A 13 13.19 1.41 -8.68
CA LYS A 13 14.35 2.01 -7.99
C LYS A 13 13.88 3.00 -6.92
N ALA A 14 12.92 3.86 -7.23
CA ALA A 14 12.35 4.81 -6.28
C ALA A 14 11.78 4.09 -5.05
N ARG A 15 11.04 2.98 -5.24
CA ARG A 15 10.54 2.13 -4.16
C ARG A 15 11.68 1.59 -3.29
N TYR A 16 12.71 1.00 -3.90
CA TYR A 16 13.80 0.40 -3.13
C TYR A 16 14.63 1.43 -2.36
N PHE A 17 14.91 2.59 -2.97
CA PHE A 17 15.54 3.71 -2.26
C PHE A 17 14.67 4.19 -1.08
N LEU A 18 13.35 4.31 -1.27
CA LEU A 18 12.46 4.71 -0.19
C LEU A 18 12.47 3.71 0.98
N ILE A 19 12.47 2.40 0.69
CA ILE A 19 12.59 1.35 1.70
C ILE A 19 13.92 1.46 2.46
N ALA A 20 15.00 1.77 1.75
CA ALA A 20 16.33 1.99 2.34
C ALA A 20 16.48 3.35 3.06
N LYS A 21 15.43 4.19 3.08
CA LYS A 21 15.43 5.58 3.59
C LYS A 21 16.40 6.51 2.85
N ASP A 22 16.79 6.18 1.63
CA ASP A 22 17.48 7.10 0.72
C ASP A 22 16.44 7.97 0.01
N TYR A 23 16.03 9.05 0.67
CA TYR A 23 14.98 9.92 0.16
C TYR A 23 15.42 10.73 -1.07
N THR A 24 16.71 11.08 -1.18
CA THR A 24 17.22 11.77 -2.36
C THR A 24 17.19 10.85 -3.58
N GLY A 25 17.66 9.61 -3.45
CA GLY A 25 17.55 8.59 -4.50
C GLY A 25 16.10 8.30 -4.87
N ALA A 26 15.22 8.14 -3.87
CA ALA A 26 13.80 7.90 -4.11
C ALA A 26 13.13 9.04 -4.89
N TYR A 27 13.41 10.29 -4.52
CA TYR A 27 12.89 11.47 -5.20
C TYR A 27 13.35 11.52 -6.65
N ASN A 28 14.66 11.45 -6.90
CA ASN A 28 15.23 11.56 -8.24
C ASN A 28 14.71 10.47 -9.20
N GLU A 29 14.62 9.23 -8.73
CA GLU A 29 14.11 8.13 -9.55
C GLU A 29 12.59 8.25 -9.79
N SER A 30 11.82 8.73 -8.80
CA SER A 30 10.37 8.91 -8.97
C SER A 30 10.00 9.95 -10.03
N LEU A 31 10.86 10.95 -10.27
CA LEU A 31 10.69 11.95 -11.34
C LEU A 31 10.78 11.33 -12.74
N LEU A 32 11.54 10.24 -12.87
CA LEU A 32 11.77 9.51 -14.12
C LEU A 32 10.85 8.28 -14.27
N GLY A 33 10.06 7.99 -13.25
CA GLY A 33 9.17 6.83 -13.19
C GLY A 33 7.83 7.03 -13.90
N ILE A 34 6.88 6.16 -13.57
CA ILE A 34 5.48 6.23 -14.03
C ILE A 34 4.86 7.58 -13.65
N ASN A 35 4.37 8.31 -14.65
CA ASN A 35 3.78 9.64 -14.48
C ASN A 35 2.31 9.75 -14.94
N ALA A 36 1.71 8.64 -15.42
CA ALA A 36 0.30 8.54 -15.78
C ALA A 36 -0.23 7.13 -15.50
N ALA A 37 -1.51 7.01 -15.18
CA ALA A 37 -2.13 5.72 -14.87
C ALA A 37 -2.20 4.74 -16.06
N SER A 38 -2.16 5.24 -17.31
CA SER A 38 -2.09 4.37 -18.50
C SER A 38 -0.75 3.62 -18.62
N ALA A 39 0.25 4.02 -17.83
CA ALA A 39 1.57 3.42 -17.73
C ALA A 39 1.74 2.54 -16.46
N ASP A 40 0.65 2.06 -15.87
CA ASP A 40 0.72 1.11 -14.77
C ASP A 40 1.22 -0.27 -15.23
N LEU A 41 2.10 -0.90 -14.44
CA LEU A 41 2.47 -2.30 -14.63
C LEU A 41 1.60 -3.17 -13.73
N LEU A 42 0.70 -3.95 -14.35
CA LEU A 42 -0.24 -4.82 -13.67
C LEU A 42 0.10 -6.30 -13.90
N ALA A 43 -0.02 -7.12 -12.86
CA ALA A 43 -0.23 -8.55 -13.01
C ALA A 43 -1.67 -8.78 -13.48
N ARG A 44 -1.82 -9.29 -14.71
CA ARG A 44 -3.13 -9.49 -15.33
C ARG A 44 -3.79 -10.74 -14.78
N HIS A 45 -5.08 -10.61 -14.48
CA HIS A 45 -5.94 -11.70 -14.06
C HIS A 45 -7.14 -11.84 -15.00
N GLY A 46 -7.74 -13.03 -15.00
CA GLY A 46 -8.89 -13.38 -15.82
C GLY A 46 -9.78 -14.41 -15.11
N PRO A 47 -11.00 -14.66 -15.60
CA PRO A 47 -11.96 -15.51 -14.90
C PRO A 47 -11.65 -17.02 -15.01
N ASN A 48 -10.72 -17.42 -15.89
CA ASN A 48 -10.44 -18.82 -16.16
C ASN A 48 -9.55 -19.46 -15.08
N THR A 49 -9.65 -20.78 -14.93
CA THR A 49 -8.78 -21.56 -14.03
C THR A 49 -7.30 -21.28 -14.32
N GLY A 50 -6.55 -20.91 -13.29
CA GLY A 50 -5.13 -20.54 -13.39
C GLY A 50 -4.86 -19.06 -13.69
N GLU A 51 -5.88 -18.28 -14.06
CA GLU A 51 -5.75 -16.85 -14.38
C GLU A 51 -6.35 -15.95 -13.29
N LYS A 52 -7.20 -16.51 -12.41
CA LYS A 52 -7.96 -15.76 -11.40
C LYS A 52 -7.08 -14.96 -10.47
N ASN A 53 -7.63 -13.86 -9.99
CA ASN A 53 -7.05 -13.05 -8.94
C ASN A 53 -6.65 -13.90 -7.72
N LEU A 54 -5.44 -13.70 -7.20
CA LEU A 54 -4.91 -14.52 -6.11
C LEU A 54 -5.64 -14.33 -4.78
N TYR A 55 -6.16 -13.12 -4.50
CA TYR A 55 -7.03 -12.90 -3.35
C TYR A 55 -8.37 -13.61 -3.52
N TYR A 56 -8.97 -13.54 -4.73
CA TYR A 56 -10.18 -14.30 -5.02
C TYR A 56 -9.99 -15.80 -4.80
N GLN A 57 -8.92 -16.38 -5.35
CA GLN A 57 -8.60 -17.80 -5.14
C GLN A 57 -8.45 -18.12 -3.65
N PHE A 58 -7.75 -17.27 -2.90
CA PHE A 58 -7.58 -17.48 -1.47
C PHE A 58 -8.90 -17.37 -0.70
N THR A 59 -9.66 -16.30 -0.87
CA THR A 59 -10.83 -16.01 -0.03
C THR A 59 -12.12 -16.68 -0.48
N VAL A 60 -12.27 -17.03 -1.76
CA VAL A 60 -13.50 -17.64 -2.28
C VAL A 60 -13.33 -19.14 -2.51
N GLU A 61 -12.19 -19.57 -3.05
CA GLU A 61 -12.02 -20.96 -3.49
C GLU A 61 -11.34 -21.85 -2.44
N GLN A 62 -10.41 -21.29 -1.64
CA GLN A 62 -9.52 -22.10 -0.80
C GLN A 62 -9.74 -21.94 0.70
N ARG A 63 -10.03 -20.72 1.16
CA ARG A 63 -10.02 -20.32 2.58
C ARG A 63 -11.11 -19.28 2.88
N ASP A 64 -12.35 -19.64 2.58
CA ASP A 64 -13.51 -18.79 2.90
C ASP A 64 -13.53 -18.40 4.40
N GLY A 65 -13.85 -17.13 4.67
CA GLY A 65 -13.86 -16.53 6.00
C GLY A 65 -12.50 -16.21 6.64
N TYR A 66 -11.36 -16.55 6.02
CA TYR A 66 -10.03 -16.31 6.62
C TYR A 66 -9.58 -14.84 6.52
N LEU A 67 -10.11 -14.11 5.54
CA LEU A 67 -9.83 -12.69 5.34
C LEU A 67 -11.17 -11.95 5.22
N GLY A 68 -11.44 -11.07 6.19
CA GLY A 68 -12.67 -10.31 6.26
C GLY A 68 -12.54 -9.12 7.19
N ILE A 69 -13.67 -8.48 7.49
CA ILE A 69 -13.71 -7.22 8.24
C ILE A 69 -14.30 -7.34 9.65
N CYS A 70 -14.54 -8.57 10.13
CA CYS A 70 -15.19 -8.86 11.42
C CYS A 70 -14.45 -8.32 12.66
N ASN A 71 -13.15 -8.00 12.54
CA ASN A 71 -12.36 -7.38 13.61
C ASN A 71 -12.14 -5.86 13.39
N GLU A 72 -12.94 -5.26 12.52
CA GLU A 72 -12.88 -3.84 12.15
C GLU A 72 -11.45 -3.38 11.81
N PRO A 73 -10.86 -3.87 10.70
CA PRO A 73 -9.49 -3.51 10.34
C PRO A 73 -9.35 -1.99 10.19
N TYR A 74 -8.17 -1.46 10.48
CA TYR A 74 -7.93 -0.02 10.47
C TYR A 74 -8.28 0.66 9.14
N LEU A 75 -8.05 -0.02 8.02
CA LEU A 75 -8.46 0.47 6.69
C LEU A 75 -9.99 0.67 6.60
N LEU A 76 -10.79 -0.28 7.12
CA LEU A 76 -12.24 -0.10 7.19
C LEU A 76 -12.61 1.12 8.03
N LYS A 77 -11.99 1.27 9.21
CA LYS A 77 -12.27 2.39 10.12
C LYS A 77 -11.98 3.75 9.49
N LEU A 78 -10.89 3.84 8.72
CA LEU A 78 -10.56 5.06 7.98
C LEU A 78 -11.60 5.36 6.90
N LEU A 79 -12.03 4.34 6.16
CA LEU A 79 -12.95 4.52 5.03
C LEU A 79 -14.42 4.73 5.44
N ASN A 80 -14.85 4.16 6.57
CA ASN A 80 -16.21 4.30 7.10
C ASN A 80 -16.36 5.46 8.09
N GLY A 81 -15.28 6.19 8.39
CA GLY A 81 -15.27 7.34 9.29
C GLY A 81 -15.20 7.01 10.79
N SER A 82 -15.09 5.74 11.18
CA SER A 82 -14.93 5.34 12.60
C SER A 82 -13.56 5.72 13.17
N ALA A 83 -12.56 5.90 12.30
CA ALA A 83 -11.28 6.51 12.64
C ALA A 83 -11.11 7.81 11.82
N PRO A 84 -10.63 8.91 12.45
CA PRO A 84 -10.43 10.16 11.73
C PRO A 84 -9.30 10.03 10.72
N ARG A 85 -9.54 10.48 9.48
CA ARG A 85 -8.53 10.68 8.44
C ARG A 85 -7.57 11.81 8.84
N LYS A 86 -6.29 11.73 8.46
CA LYS A 86 -5.34 12.87 8.52
C LYS A 86 -5.71 13.99 7.56
N LEU A 87 -6.37 13.65 6.45
CA LEU A 87 -6.98 14.58 5.51
C LEU A 87 -8.41 14.11 5.23
N THR A 88 -9.40 14.88 5.66
CA THR A 88 -10.82 14.58 5.44
C THR A 88 -11.09 14.29 3.97
N THR A 89 -11.61 13.10 3.69
CA THR A 89 -11.81 12.60 2.31
C THR A 89 -13.21 12.00 2.17
N PRO A 90 -14.25 12.81 1.87
CA PRO A 90 -15.62 12.29 1.75
C PRO A 90 -15.78 11.22 0.66
N GLY A 91 -14.93 11.24 -0.38
CA GLY A 91 -14.88 10.21 -1.41
C GLY A 91 -14.51 8.80 -0.94
N ASP A 92 -14.05 8.64 0.31
CA ASP A 92 -13.77 7.32 0.88
C ASP A 92 -15.00 6.41 0.95
N ALA A 93 -16.21 6.96 1.05
CA ALA A 93 -17.43 6.16 1.00
C ALA A 93 -17.57 5.41 -0.35
N LYS A 94 -17.10 6.01 -1.45
CA LYS A 94 -17.04 5.37 -2.77
C LYS A 94 -15.95 4.31 -2.81
N ARG A 95 -14.78 4.62 -2.25
CA ARG A 95 -13.64 3.68 -2.15
C ARG A 95 -13.97 2.46 -1.29
N LEU A 96 -14.71 2.65 -0.20
CA LEU A 96 -15.16 1.61 0.72
C LEU A 96 -15.92 0.52 -0.02
N ALA A 97 -16.88 0.89 -0.86
CA ALA A 97 -17.68 -0.05 -1.64
C ALA A 97 -16.84 -0.83 -2.66
N VAL A 98 -15.74 -0.27 -3.15
CA VAL A 98 -14.81 -0.97 -4.06
C VAL A 98 -13.93 -1.96 -3.31
N TYR A 99 -13.56 -1.68 -2.06
CA TYR A 99 -12.62 -2.53 -1.29
C TYR A 99 -13.31 -3.62 -0.47
N PHE A 100 -14.51 -3.35 0.04
CA PHE A 100 -15.18 -4.21 1.01
C PHE A 100 -16.61 -4.52 0.60
N ASP A 101 -17.00 -5.77 0.84
CA ASP A 101 -18.39 -6.18 0.89
C ASP A 101 -18.85 -6.14 2.35
N THR A 102 -19.40 -4.99 2.75
CA THR A 102 -19.87 -4.81 4.13
C THR A 102 -21.10 -5.63 4.48
N ALA A 103 -21.88 -6.07 3.48
CA ALA A 103 -23.05 -6.90 3.71
C ALA A 103 -22.65 -8.33 4.13
N ASN A 104 -21.57 -8.85 3.53
CA ASN A 104 -21.05 -10.19 3.80
C ASN A 104 -19.79 -10.20 4.68
N ALA A 105 -19.45 -9.09 5.32
CA ALA A 105 -18.28 -8.93 6.18
C ALA A 105 -16.93 -9.34 5.51
N GLY A 106 -16.82 -9.16 4.20
CA GLY A 106 -15.69 -9.60 3.38
C GLY A 106 -14.93 -8.48 2.68
N ILE A 107 -13.84 -8.85 2.00
CA ILE A 107 -13.25 -8.02 0.94
C ILE A 107 -14.15 -8.08 -0.30
N ASN A 108 -14.19 -7.03 -1.11
CA ASN A 108 -15.07 -7.02 -2.28
C ASN A 108 -14.46 -7.84 -3.43
N THR A 109 -14.99 -9.06 -3.61
CA THR A 109 -14.69 -9.97 -4.72
C THR A 109 -15.79 -10.01 -5.79
N GLY A 110 -16.81 -9.15 -5.66
CA GLY A 110 -17.89 -9.01 -6.64
C GLY A 110 -17.45 -8.20 -7.87
N ASP A 111 -18.36 -8.05 -8.84
CA ASP A 111 -18.11 -7.27 -10.05
C ASP A 111 -17.71 -5.81 -9.71
N GLY A 112 -16.66 -5.31 -10.37
CA GLY A 112 -16.04 -4.02 -10.07
C GLY A 112 -15.31 -3.92 -8.72
N GLY A 113 -15.25 -5.01 -7.94
CA GLY A 113 -14.53 -5.08 -6.68
C GLY A 113 -13.02 -5.08 -6.86
N TYR A 114 -12.29 -4.55 -5.88
CA TYR A 114 -10.83 -4.49 -5.91
C TYR A 114 -10.18 -5.88 -5.93
N PHE A 115 -10.89 -6.89 -5.43
CA PHE A 115 -10.45 -8.29 -5.38
C PHE A 115 -11.36 -9.20 -6.23
N ALA A 116 -12.02 -8.64 -7.25
CA ALA A 116 -12.84 -9.42 -8.18
C ALA A 116 -12.04 -10.55 -8.85
N ILE A 117 -12.75 -11.55 -9.35
CA ILE A 117 -12.16 -12.77 -9.95
C ILE A 117 -11.10 -12.49 -11.02
N ASP A 118 -11.27 -11.43 -11.79
CA ASP A 118 -10.41 -10.98 -12.89
C ASP A 118 -9.74 -9.62 -12.62
N ALA A 119 -9.87 -9.08 -11.41
CA ALA A 119 -9.24 -7.82 -11.04
C ALA A 119 -7.71 -7.96 -11.14
N SER A 120 -7.10 -7.16 -12.01
CA SER A 120 -5.64 -7.11 -12.16
C SER A 120 -5.01 -6.34 -11.00
N PHE A 121 -3.85 -6.82 -10.51
CA PHE A 121 -3.17 -6.20 -9.36
C PHE A 121 -1.91 -5.45 -9.78
N PRO A 122 -1.62 -4.27 -9.20
CA PRO A 122 -0.44 -3.51 -9.56
C PRO A 122 0.84 -4.18 -9.04
N ILE A 123 1.81 -4.36 -9.93
CA ILE A 123 3.20 -4.64 -9.55
C ILE A 123 3.85 -3.32 -9.10
N VAL A 124 3.63 -2.25 -9.87
CA VAL A 124 3.95 -0.85 -9.54
C VAL A 124 3.07 0.07 -10.41
N ASN A 125 2.60 1.18 -9.86
CA ASN A 125 1.66 2.07 -10.54
C ASN A 125 1.94 3.56 -10.30
N PHE A 126 1.18 4.40 -10.99
CA PHE A 126 1.18 5.86 -10.88
C PHE A 126 0.99 6.33 -9.45
N VAL A 127 -0.04 5.82 -8.75
CA VAL A 127 -0.39 6.26 -7.39
C VAL A 127 0.77 6.01 -6.44
N GLU A 128 1.35 4.80 -6.47
CA GLU A 128 2.51 4.47 -5.66
C GLU A 128 3.71 5.36 -6.00
N THR A 129 4.04 5.51 -7.29
CA THR A 129 5.19 6.30 -7.73
C THR A 129 5.07 7.76 -7.28
N LYS A 130 3.88 8.35 -7.40
CA LYS A 130 3.63 9.74 -6.97
C LYS A 130 3.60 9.90 -5.45
N LEU A 131 3.12 8.92 -4.70
CA LEU A 131 3.18 8.97 -3.24
C LEU A 131 4.62 8.74 -2.72
N ILE A 132 5.44 7.96 -3.42
CA ILE A 132 6.90 7.90 -3.18
C ILE A 132 7.52 9.27 -3.43
N GLN A 133 7.22 9.89 -4.58
CA GLN A 133 7.71 11.23 -4.93
C GLN A 133 7.34 12.25 -3.86
N ALA A 134 6.07 12.28 -3.43
CA ALA A 134 5.57 13.22 -2.43
C ALA A 134 6.26 13.02 -1.07
N GLU A 135 6.37 11.79 -0.59
CA GLU A 135 7.04 11.53 0.68
C GLU A 135 8.52 11.90 0.62
N ALA A 136 9.22 11.43 -0.42
CA ALA A 136 10.65 11.69 -0.59
C ALA A 136 10.92 13.19 -0.66
N ALA A 137 10.10 13.93 -1.41
CA ALA A 137 10.15 15.38 -1.49
C ALA A 137 9.96 16.05 -0.12
N ALA A 138 8.95 15.62 0.66
CA ALA A 138 8.69 16.18 1.98
C ALA A 138 9.87 15.97 2.94
N ARG A 139 10.55 14.82 2.84
CA ARG A 139 11.69 14.44 3.69
C ARG A 139 12.96 15.26 3.39
N ILE A 140 13.12 15.74 2.16
CA ILE A 140 14.33 16.44 1.72
C ILE A 140 14.08 17.94 1.42
N GLY A 141 12.93 18.48 1.82
CA GLY A 141 12.60 19.90 1.67
C GLY A 141 12.27 20.33 0.23
N GLN A 142 11.77 19.42 -0.61
CA GLN A 142 11.28 19.69 -1.96
C GLN A 142 9.75 19.81 -1.99
N ASP A 143 9.17 20.21 -3.12
CA ASP A 143 7.71 20.28 -3.28
C ASP A 143 7.06 18.89 -3.26
N ALA A 144 6.43 18.57 -2.14
CA ALA A 144 5.64 17.37 -1.91
C ALA A 144 4.15 17.54 -2.22
N THR A 145 3.65 18.77 -2.24
CA THR A 145 2.22 19.06 -2.40
C THR A 145 1.74 18.79 -3.82
N THR A 146 2.54 19.15 -4.83
CA THR A 146 2.22 18.88 -6.24
C THR A 146 2.02 17.39 -6.53
N PRO A 147 2.99 16.48 -6.24
CA PRO A 147 2.79 15.06 -6.49
C PRO A 147 1.69 14.44 -5.63
N PHE A 148 1.48 14.91 -4.39
CA PHE A 148 0.38 14.43 -3.56
C PHE A 148 -0.99 14.82 -4.16
N ASN A 149 -1.17 16.09 -4.53
CA ASN A 149 -2.42 16.59 -5.08
C ASN A 149 -2.72 16.00 -6.46
N ALA A 150 -1.70 15.63 -7.25
CA ALA A 150 -1.91 14.85 -8.48
C ALA A 150 -2.59 13.50 -8.22
N VAL A 151 -2.21 12.81 -7.12
CA VAL A 151 -2.88 11.58 -6.69
C VAL A 151 -4.31 11.87 -6.24
N ARG A 152 -4.53 12.95 -5.49
CA ARG A 152 -5.88 13.34 -5.05
C ARG A 152 -6.83 13.58 -6.23
N THR A 153 -6.37 14.28 -7.27
CA THR A 153 -7.12 14.48 -8.52
C THR A 153 -7.40 13.16 -9.23
N TYR A 154 -6.41 12.27 -9.33
CA TYR A 154 -6.60 10.95 -9.94
C TYR A 154 -7.66 10.12 -9.21
N LEU A 155 -7.60 10.09 -7.87
CA LEU A 155 -8.55 9.33 -7.06
C LEU A 155 -9.98 9.90 -7.14
N ALA A 156 -10.13 11.24 -7.20
CA ALA A 156 -11.43 11.87 -7.41
C ALA A 156 -12.09 11.39 -8.72
N SER A 157 -11.31 11.32 -9.80
CA SER A 157 -11.79 10.81 -11.08
C SER A 157 -12.05 9.30 -11.06
N THR A 158 -11.22 8.53 -10.36
CA THR A 158 -11.32 7.06 -10.33
C THR A 158 -12.56 6.59 -9.57
N TYR A 159 -12.88 7.26 -8.46
CA TYR A 159 -13.97 6.84 -7.57
C TYR A 159 -15.25 7.68 -7.72
N ASP A 160 -15.26 8.67 -8.61
CA ASP A 160 -16.37 9.63 -8.74
C ASP A 160 -16.77 10.21 -7.38
N GLY A 161 -15.78 10.79 -6.69
CA GLY A 161 -15.92 11.22 -5.31
C GLY A 161 -15.07 12.43 -4.95
N ALA A 162 -15.32 13.01 -3.78
CA ALA A 162 -14.59 14.19 -3.30
C ALA A 162 -13.27 13.80 -2.62
N PHE A 163 -12.15 14.08 -3.28
CA PHE A 163 -10.80 13.90 -2.75
C PHE A 163 -10.12 15.27 -2.73
N PRO A 164 -10.37 16.09 -1.68
CA PRO A 164 -9.83 17.44 -1.64
C PRO A 164 -8.29 17.43 -1.69
N PRO A 165 -7.68 18.43 -2.35
CA PRO A 165 -6.25 18.63 -2.31
C PRO A 165 -5.82 18.98 -0.87
N SER A 166 -4.60 18.65 -0.52
CA SER A 166 -3.97 19.13 0.69
C SER A 166 -3.42 20.55 0.48
N THR A 167 -3.65 21.39 1.49
CA THR A 167 -3.00 22.69 1.67
C THR A 167 -1.98 22.66 2.82
N ALA A 168 -1.76 21.49 3.42
CA ALA A 168 -0.84 21.32 4.54
C ALA A 168 0.62 21.47 4.09
N THR A 169 1.46 21.95 4.99
CA THR A 169 2.91 22.04 4.81
C THR A 169 3.61 21.48 6.05
N GLY A 170 4.93 21.24 5.95
CA GLY A 170 5.73 20.75 7.08
C GLY A 170 5.19 19.46 7.70
N ASP A 171 5.16 19.42 9.03
CA ASP A 171 4.87 18.21 9.82
C ASP A 171 3.45 17.66 9.62
N GLN A 172 2.51 18.46 9.11
CA GLN A 172 1.14 18.03 8.87
C GLN A 172 0.98 17.29 7.53
N LEU A 173 1.84 17.57 6.54
CA LEU A 173 1.72 17.01 5.20
C LEU A 173 2.17 15.54 5.13
N LEU A 174 3.27 15.20 5.81
CA LEU A 174 3.83 13.85 5.77
C LEU A 174 2.86 12.75 6.27
N PRO A 175 2.16 12.92 7.41
CA PRO A 175 1.13 11.96 7.83
C PRO A 175 0.00 11.78 6.82
N GLN A 176 -0.39 12.83 6.10
CA GLN A 176 -1.44 12.75 5.07
C GLN A 176 -0.98 11.92 3.86
N ILE A 177 0.25 12.13 3.40
CA ILE A 177 0.85 11.35 2.31
C ILE A 177 0.95 9.87 2.69
N LEU A 178 1.46 9.57 3.89
CA LEU A 178 1.63 8.20 4.39
C LEU A 178 0.29 7.49 4.59
N GLU A 179 -0.72 8.17 5.12
CA GLU A 179 -2.06 7.59 5.29
C GLU A 179 -2.72 7.32 3.93
N GLU A 180 -2.61 8.24 2.97
CA GLU A 180 -3.16 8.01 1.62
C GLU A 180 -2.46 6.84 0.93
N LYS A 181 -1.14 6.67 1.12
CA LYS A 181 -0.39 5.53 0.59
C LYS A 181 -0.84 4.22 1.23
N TYR A 182 -1.07 4.19 2.53
CA TYR A 182 -1.64 3.04 3.24
C TYR A 182 -3.01 2.65 2.68
N ILE A 183 -3.88 3.63 2.44
CA ILE A 183 -5.25 3.40 1.95
C ILE A 183 -5.25 2.98 0.47
N SER A 184 -4.35 3.51 -0.35
CA SER A 184 -4.37 3.29 -1.81
C SER A 184 -3.67 2.02 -2.28
N LEU A 185 -2.98 1.30 -1.37
CA LEU A 185 -2.23 0.09 -1.70
C LEU A 185 -2.69 -1.16 -0.92
N PRO A 186 -4.00 -1.43 -0.78
CA PRO A 186 -4.46 -2.63 -0.09
C PRO A 186 -3.96 -3.89 -0.83
N GLY A 187 -3.49 -4.86 -0.06
CA GLY A 187 -2.88 -6.10 -0.60
C GLY A 187 -1.42 -5.96 -1.04
N SER A 188 -0.85 -4.76 -1.06
CA SER A 188 0.57 -4.58 -1.34
C SER A 188 1.43 -4.80 -0.09
N LEU A 189 2.54 -5.53 -0.23
CA LEU A 189 3.56 -5.65 0.81
C LEU A 189 4.24 -4.31 1.13
N GLN A 190 4.10 -3.31 0.26
CA GLN A 190 4.66 -1.97 0.49
C GLN A 190 4.09 -1.32 1.76
N VAL A 191 2.82 -1.58 2.09
CA VAL A 191 2.22 -1.08 3.33
C VAL A 191 2.96 -1.60 4.57
N PHE A 192 3.38 -2.87 4.55
CA PHE A 192 4.17 -3.46 5.63
C PHE A 192 5.60 -2.89 5.69
N HIS A 193 6.21 -2.58 4.55
CA HIS A 193 7.50 -1.88 4.52
C HIS A 193 7.39 -0.46 5.04
N ASP A 194 6.36 0.28 4.63
CA ASP A 194 6.11 1.66 5.03
C ASP A 194 5.84 1.78 6.54
N ALA A 195 5.00 0.91 7.09
CA ALA A 195 4.73 0.88 8.52
C ALA A 195 6.01 0.69 9.36
N ARG A 196 6.93 -0.19 8.94
CA ARG A 196 8.18 -0.42 9.65
C ARG A 196 9.17 0.72 9.48
N ARG A 197 9.44 1.16 8.23
CA ARG A 197 10.46 2.20 7.97
C ARG A 197 10.09 3.56 8.54
N THR A 198 8.80 3.83 8.72
CA THR A 198 8.29 5.07 9.30
C THR A 198 8.01 4.98 10.80
N ASN A 199 8.36 3.85 11.45
CA ASN A 199 8.05 3.59 12.86
C ASN A 199 6.55 3.80 13.18
N ASN A 200 5.68 3.31 12.30
CA ASN A 200 4.23 3.37 12.42
C ASN A 200 3.67 4.80 12.62
N LEU A 201 4.23 5.80 11.91
CA LEU A 201 3.89 7.22 12.08
C LEU A 201 2.38 7.52 11.94
N ILE A 202 1.65 6.75 11.13
CA ILE A 202 0.21 6.92 10.95
C ILE A 202 -0.64 6.22 12.02
N GLY A 203 -0.03 5.45 12.92
CA GLY A 203 -0.70 4.84 14.06
C GLY A 203 -1.56 3.62 13.72
N ILE A 204 -1.08 2.74 12.84
CA ILE A 204 -1.75 1.45 12.57
C ILE A 204 -1.85 0.68 13.90
N PRO A 205 -3.05 0.25 14.32
CA PRO A 205 -3.23 -0.48 15.57
C PRO A 205 -2.39 -1.75 15.62
N VAL A 206 -1.61 -1.91 16.70
CA VAL A 206 -0.84 -3.12 16.96
C VAL A 206 -1.79 -4.20 17.47
N LYS A 207 -1.85 -5.35 16.78
CA LYS A 207 -2.67 -6.48 17.20
C LYS A 207 -2.05 -7.20 18.39
N GLY A 208 -2.87 -7.54 19.38
CA GLY A 208 -2.49 -8.28 20.57
C GLY A 208 -2.12 -7.38 21.75
N SER A 209 -2.73 -7.61 22.92
CA SER A 209 -2.58 -6.76 24.11
C SER A 209 -1.17 -6.71 24.70
N ARG A 210 -0.30 -7.65 24.33
CA ARG A 210 1.09 -7.74 24.79
C ARG A 210 2.09 -7.16 23.80
N ASN A 211 1.65 -6.80 22.59
CA ASN A 211 2.52 -6.30 21.54
C ASN A 211 2.57 -4.77 21.59
N THR A 212 3.78 -4.22 21.58
CA THR A 212 4.01 -2.77 21.57
C THR A 212 4.48 -2.24 20.21
N SER A 213 4.73 -3.14 19.25
CA SER A 213 5.23 -2.78 17.92
C SER A 213 4.66 -3.69 16.83
N ILE A 214 4.76 -3.23 15.58
CA ILE A 214 4.44 -4.04 14.40
C ILE A 214 5.61 -5.02 14.14
N PRO A 215 5.33 -6.27 13.73
CA PRO A 215 6.34 -7.23 13.28
C PRO A 215 7.41 -6.61 12.38
N GLN A 216 8.66 -7.01 12.57
CA GLN A 216 9.82 -6.43 11.89
C GLN A 216 10.29 -7.25 10.68
N ARG A 217 9.81 -8.48 10.48
CA ARG A 217 10.20 -9.38 9.38
C ARG A 217 9.22 -10.54 9.22
N PHE A 218 9.48 -11.45 8.29
CA PHE A 218 8.95 -12.82 8.34
C PHE A 218 10.01 -13.77 8.88
N LEU A 219 9.57 -14.93 9.38
CA LEU A 219 10.48 -15.98 9.87
C LEU A 219 11.14 -16.69 8.68
N TYR A 220 12.34 -17.22 8.92
CA TYR A 220 12.98 -18.09 7.95
C TYR A 220 12.13 -19.35 7.72
N PRO A 221 12.00 -19.82 6.47
CA PRO A 221 11.32 -21.07 6.17
C PRO A 221 11.97 -22.25 6.90
N GLN A 222 11.17 -23.21 7.37
CA GLN A 222 11.70 -24.39 8.07
C GLN A 222 12.70 -25.19 7.22
N VAL A 223 12.55 -25.19 5.89
CA VAL A 223 13.48 -25.85 4.98
C VAL A 223 14.88 -25.22 5.02
N GLU A 224 15.00 -23.90 5.19
CA GLU A 224 16.30 -23.23 5.32
C GLU A 224 16.98 -23.61 6.64
N ILE A 225 16.21 -23.69 7.73
CA ILE A 225 16.72 -24.09 9.05
C ILE A 225 17.27 -25.51 9.01
N ASN A 226 16.59 -26.41 8.30
CA ASN A 226 16.93 -27.84 8.29
C ASN A 226 18.06 -28.18 7.31
N ALA A 227 18.16 -27.47 6.17
CA ALA A 227 18.97 -27.90 5.04
C ALA A 227 20.10 -26.92 4.65
N ASN A 228 20.03 -25.65 5.05
CA ASN A 228 21.02 -24.66 4.66
C ASN A 228 22.10 -24.48 5.74
N ALA A 229 23.32 -24.98 5.47
CA ALA A 229 24.47 -24.80 6.36
C ALA A 229 24.88 -23.33 6.58
N ASN A 230 24.45 -22.42 5.69
CA ASN A 230 24.67 -20.97 5.82
C ASN A 230 23.50 -20.23 6.49
N PHE A 231 22.53 -20.95 7.07
CA PHE A 231 21.43 -20.35 7.81
C PHE A 231 21.98 -19.46 8.94
N PRO A 232 21.63 -18.15 8.96
CA PRO A 232 22.24 -17.19 9.88
C PRO A 232 21.76 -17.30 11.34
N GLY A 233 20.94 -18.29 11.67
CA GLY A 233 20.32 -18.46 12.99
C GLY A 233 18.91 -17.87 13.10
N ILE A 234 18.21 -18.26 14.17
CA ILE A 234 16.82 -17.82 14.42
C ILE A 234 16.84 -16.36 14.87
N VAL A 235 15.99 -15.54 14.24
CA VAL A 235 15.76 -14.15 14.63
C VAL A 235 14.27 -13.93 14.79
N GLU A 236 13.87 -13.44 15.97
CA GLU A 236 12.47 -13.28 16.34
C GLU A 236 11.74 -12.23 15.52
N LEU A 237 10.42 -12.41 15.40
CA LEU A 237 9.53 -11.60 14.56
C LEU A 237 9.62 -10.10 14.83
N PHE A 238 9.75 -9.71 16.10
CA PHE A 238 9.77 -8.32 16.55
C PHE A 238 11.17 -7.73 16.68
N THR A 239 12.22 -8.50 16.36
CA THR A 239 13.61 -8.01 16.43
C THR A 239 13.84 -6.94 15.37
N PRO A 240 14.21 -5.70 15.76
CA PRO A 240 14.47 -4.61 14.84
C PRO A 240 15.47 -4.99 13.73
N THR A 241 15.19 -4.55 12.51
CA THR A 241 16.09 -4.73 11.35
C THR A 241 17.01 -3.53 11.22
N LYS A 242 18.26 -3.69 10.78
CA LYS A 242 19.22 -2.58 10.60
C LYS A 242 18.66 -1.33 9.90
N VAL A 243 17.77 -1.51 8.91
CA VAL A 243 17.13 -0.41 8.17
C VAL A 243 16.07 0.34 8.99
N ASN A 244 15.40 -0.36 9.90
CA ASN A 244 14.29 0.14 10.72
C ASN A 244 14.67 0.37 12.20
N ASN A 245 15.94 0.19 12.55
CA ASN A 245 16.49 0.48 13.87
C ASN A 245 16.49 1.98 14.18
#